data_AF-A0A7H4M0Q9-F1
#
_entry.id   AF-A0A7H4M0Q9-F1
#
_cell.length_a   1.000
_cell.length_b   1.000
_cell.length_c   1.000
_cell.angle_alpha   90.00
_cell.angle_beta   90.00
_cell.angle_gamma   90.00
#
_symmetry.space_group_name_H-M   'P 1'
#
loop_
_entity.id
_entity.type
_entity.pdbx_description
1 polymer ?
#
loop_
_entity_poly.entity_id
_entity_poly.type
_entity_poly.pdbx_seq_one_letter_code
_entity_poly.pdbx_strand_id
1 'polypeptide(L)'
;MKRVKLNMNVFDAALMRLDWVFDTFEQVCLSFSGGKDSTVLFHLAAAVARKKGKKFAVLFVDWEAQYLLTIQHVQNMKERYQDVVSRFYWVALPMTTVSGVSQHEPEWVAWRAGEEWVRQPPDDAITDAGFFPFYQPEMTFEAFIPAFSHWLAAGRSLASLIGIRTDESLHRYMALTSPTKLRFEEDKPWTTASPEGFSYTCYPLYDWRTRDIWIFNHKSRLPYNPLYDLMHRAGVPLKNMRVCEPFGPSSGAGCGSITFLSRRPGSGCAVGYAARTAARFTPTPAATTLR
;
A
#
# COMPACT_ATOMS: atom_id res chain seq x y z
N MET A 1 23.59 -15.00 1.24
CA MET A 1 22.66 -16.14 1.39
C MET A 1 22.36 -16.73 0.02
N LYS A 2 22.50 -18.05 -0.16
CA LYS A 2 22.25 -18.74 -1.45
C LYS A 2 20.75 -19.04 -1.60
N ARG A 3 20.16 -18.86 -2.79
CA ARG A 3 18.75 -19.22 -3.04
C ARG A 3 18.60 -20.74 -2.96
N VAL A 4 17.67 -21.20 -2.12
CA VAL A 4 17.29 -22.61 -2.01
C VAL A 4 15.99 -22.81 -2.77
N LYS A 5 15.96 -23.79 -3.69
CA LYS A 5 14.73 -24.18 -4.37
C LYS A 5 13.98 -25.17 -3.47
N LEU A 6 12.71 -24.89 -3.21
CA LEU A 6 11.81 -25.80 -2.52
C LEU A 6 10.98 -26.56 -3.57
N ASN A 7 10.54 -27.77 -3.24
CA ASN A 7 9.62 -28.54 -4.09
C ASN A 7 8.16 -28.11 -3.85
N MET A 8 7.90 -26.81 -3.99
CA MET A 8 6.63 -26.17 -3.67
C MET A 8 6.44 -24.92 -4.52
N ASN A 9 5.21 -24.66 -4.95
CA ASN A 9 4.91 -23.40 -5.64
C ASN A 9 4.78 -22.23 -4.65
N VAL A 10 4.96 -21.01 -5.15
CA VAL A 10 4.97 -19.80 -4.30
C VAL A 10 3.61 -19.49 -3.67
N PHE A 11 2.51 -19.99 -4.26
CA PHE A 11 1.16 -19.81 -3.72
C PHE A 11 0.95 -20.64 -2.45
N ASP A 12 1.25 -21.93 -2.51
CA ASP A 12 1.17 -22.83 -1.35
C ASP A 12 2.14 -22.38 -0.25
N ALA A 13 3.36 -21.97 -0.63
CA ALA A 13 4.34 -21.45 0.33
C ALA A 13 3.84 -20.17 1.03
N ALA A 14 3.18 -19.26 0.31
CA ALA A 14 2.59 -18.06 0.92
C ALA A 14 1.43 -18.40 1.86
N LEU A 15 0.59 -19.36 1.50
CA LEU A 15 -0.48 -19.85 2.37
C LEU A 15 0.08 -20.49 3.64
N MET A 16 1.13 -21.31 3.55
CA MET A 16 1.78 -21.89 4.73
C MET A 16 2.39 -20.83 5.66
N ARG A 17 3.01 -19.79 5.10
CA ARG A 17 3.54 -18.67 5.89
C ARG A 17 2.42 -17.92 6.61
N LEU A 18 1.30 -17.66 5.92
CA LEU A 18 0.13 -17.03 6.53
C LEU A 18 -0.52 -17.92 7.58
N ASP A 19 -0.64 -19.21 7.33
CA ASP A 19 -1.17 -20.19 8.29
C ASP A 19 -0.36 -20.15 9.59
N TRP A 20 0.97 -20.19 9.48
CA TRP A 20 1.88 -20.02 10.60
C TRP A 20 1.74 -18.66 11.31
N VAL A 21 1.63 -17.55 10.56
CA VAL A 21 1.44 -16.22 11.16
C VAL A 21 0.17 -16.20 12.01
N PHE A 22 -0.93 -16.69 11.46
CA PHE A 22 -2.20 -16.70 12.19
C PHE A 22 -2.19 -17.65 13.38
N ASP A 23 -1.33 -18.68 13.43
CA ASP A 23 -1.20 -19.55 14.59
C ASP A 23 -0.25 -19.00 15.67
N THR A 24 0.75 -18.22 15.26
CA THR A 24 1.84 -17.78 16.14
C THR A 24 1.52 -16.46 16.85
N PHE A 25 0.89 -15.51 16.17
CA PHE A 25 0.67 -14.16 16.70
C PHE A 25 -0.76 -14.00 17.22
N GLU A 26 -0.89 -13.34 18.37
CA GLU A 26 -2.18 -12.97 18.94
C GLU A 26 -2.89 -11.93 18.07
N GLN A 27 -2.13 -11.01 17.49
CA GLN A 27 -2.64 -9.97 16.61
C GLN A 27 -1.97 -10.04 15.24
N VAL A 28 -2.79 -9.85 14.20
CA VAL A 28 -2.32 -9.74 12.82
C VAL A 28 -2.87 -8.44 12.26
N CYS A 29 -2.01 -7.65 11.62
CA CYS A 29 -2.36 -6.43 10.93
C CYS A 29 -1.85 -6.47 9.49
N LEU A 30 -2.71 -6.21 8.52
CA LEU A 30 -2.32 -6.10 7.11
C LEU A 30 -2.06 -4.64 6.76
N SER A 31 -0.84 -4.32 6.32
CA SER A 31 -0.56 -3.05 5.65
C SER A 31 -1.05 -3.11 4.20
N PHE A 32 -2.11 -2.37 3.90
CA PHE A 32 -2.78 -2.38 2.62
C PHE A 32 -2.59 -1.04 1.92
N SER A 33 -2.20 -1.07 0.64
CA SER A 33 -1.92 0.13 -0.16
C SER A 33 -2.85 0.30 -1.36
N GLY A 34 -3.78 -0.63 -1.58
CA GLY A 34 -4.57 -0.70 -2.82
C GLY A 34 -3.76 -1.10 -4.06
N GLY A 35 -2.48 -1.44 -3.92
CA GLY A 35 -1.63 -1.94 -5.01
C GLY A 35 -1.84 -3.43 -5.30
N LYS A 36 -1.29 -3.93 -6.41
CA LYS A 36 -1.44 -5.32 -6.86
C LYS A 36 -0.93 -6.33 -5.81
N ASP A 37 0.23 -6.04 -5.21
CA ASP A 37 0.90 -6.96 -4.29
C ASP A 37 0.17 -7.04 -2.94
N SER A 38 -0.22 -5.90 -2.38
CA SER A 38 -0.99 -5.83 -1.14
C SER A 38 -2.43 -6.35 -1.31
N THR A 39 -3.02 -6.21 -2.50
CA THR A 39 -4.34 -6.79 -2.83
C THR A 39 -4.29 -8.32 -2.83
N VAL A 40 -3.30 -8.94 -3.48
CA VAL A 40 -3.11 -10.39 -3.43
C VAL A 40 -2.91 -10.86 -1.99
N LEU A 41 -2.05 -10.16 -1.23
CA LEU A 41 -1.82 -10.50 0.17
C LEU A 41 -3.12 -10.44 1.00
N PHE A 42 -3.99 -9.45 0.76
CA PHE A 42 -5.29 -9.37 1.42
C PHE A 42 -6.18 -10.57 1.09
N HIS A 43 -6.29 -10.95 -0.19
CA HIS A 43 -7.06 -12.13 -0.58
C HIS A 43 -6.59 -13.41 0.14
N LEU A 44 -5.26 -13.63 0.20
CA LEU A 44 -4.69 -14.80 0.85
C LEU A 44 -4.90 -14.75 2.38
N ALA A 45 -4.62 -13.61 3.01
CA ALA A 45 -4.79 -13.42 4.44
C ALA A 45 -6.25 -13.63 4.86
N ALA A 46 -7.20 -13.10 4.09
CA ALA A 46 -8.62 -13.29 4.33
C ALA A 46 -9.06 -14.75 4.19
N ALA A 47 -8.54 -15.48 3.20
CA ALA A 47 -8.84 -16.90 3.03
C ALA A 47 -8.34 -17.73 4.23
N VAL A 48 -7.13 -17.47 4.71
CA VAL A 48 -6.56 -18.16 5.88
C VAL A 48 -7.30 -17.78 7.16
N ALA A 49 -7.61 -16.49 7.35
CA ALA A 49 -8.37 -16.01 8.50
C ALA A 49 -9.76 -16.67 8.58
N ARG A 50 -10.48 -16.75 7.46
CA ARG A 50 -11.77 -17.47 7.37
C ARG A 50 -11.64 -18.93 7.76
N LYS A 51 -10.65 -19.64 7.19
CA LYS A 51 -10.41 -21.05 7.48
C LYS A 51 -10.13 -21.30 8.96
N LYS A 52 -9.44 -20.38 9.63
CA LYS A 52 -9.07 -20.49 11.05
C LYS A 52 -10.10 -19.88 12.01
N GLY A 53 -11.18 -19.27 11.50
CA GLY A 53 -12.12 -18.52 12.34
C GLY A 53 -11.48 -17.34 13.09
N LYS A 54 -10.40 -16.77 12.54
CA LYS A 54 -9.68 -15.63 13.13
C LYS A 54 -10.02 -14.34 12.38
N LYS A 55 -9.78 -13.21 13.05
CA LYS A 55 -9.87 -11.87 12.44
C LYS A 55 -8.52 -11.16 12.48
N PHE A 56 -8.34 -10.18 11.62
CA PHE A 56 -7.13 -9.36 11.56
C PHE A 56 -7.46 -7.89 11.32
N ALA A 57 -6.58 -6.99 11.75
CA ALA A 57 -6.69 -5.57 11.46
C ALA A 57 -6.17 -5.24 10.06
N VAL A 58 -6.61 -4.14 9.47
CA VAL A 58 -6.07 -3.60 8.23
C VAL A 58 -5.69 -2.15 8.45
N LEU A 59 -4.48 -1.76 8.04
CA LEU A 59 -4.03 -0.38 7.99
C LEU A 59 -3.97 0.09 6.54
N PHE A 60 -4.71 1.14 6.22
CA PHE A 60 -4.60 1.89 4.97
C PHE A 60 -4.24 3.34 5.31
N VAL A 61 -3.09 3.79 4.83
CA VAL A 61 -2.68 5.19 4.91
C VAL A 61 -3.15 5.90 3.65
N ASP A 62 -4.03 6.87 3.85
CA ASP A 62 -4.62 7.68 2.82
C ASP A 62 -3.77 8.95 2.61
N TRP A 63 -3.13 9.04 1.44
CA TRP A 63 -2.30 10.17 1.05
C TRP A 63 -3.06 11.21 0.22
N GLU A 64 -4.37 11.37 0.40
CA GLU A 64 -5.21 12.41 -0.22
C GLU A 64 -5.27 12.34 -1.77
N ALA A 65 -4.19 12.68 -2.46
CA ALA A 65 -4.00 12.71 -3.91
C ALA A 65 -3.69 11.34 -4.57
N GLN A 66 -4.15 10.23 -3.99
CA GLN A 66 -4.08 8.91 -4.64
C GLN A 66 -5.13 8.79 -5.77
N TYR A 67 -4.86 7.94 -6.77
CA TYR A 67 -5.80 7.67 -7.86
C TYR A 67 -7.18 7.26 -7.33
N LEU A 68 -8.25 7.86 -7.87
CA LEU A 68 -9.63 7.56 -7.48
C LEU A 68 -9.97 6.06 -7.62
N LEU A 69 -9.46 5.40 -8.67
CA LEU A 69 -9.62 3.94 -8.85
C LEU A 69 -8.98 3.12 -7.72
N THR A 70 -7.85 3.59 -7.18
CA THR A 70 -7.24 2.96 -6.01
C THR A 70 -8.12 3.15 -4.78
N ILE A 71 -8.65 4.34 -4.55
CA ILE A 71 -9.54 4.63 -3.42
C ILE A 71 -10.82 3.79 -3.48
N GLN A 72 -11.44 3.70 -4.66
CA GLN A 72 -12.59 2.82 -4.91
C GLN A 72 -12.24 1.34 -4.67
N HIS A 73 -11.07 0.89 -5.14
CA HIS A 73 -10.60 -0.47 -4.87
C HIS A 73 -10.42 -0.73 -3.37
N VAL A 74 -9.86 0.24 -2.63
CA VAL A 74 -9.68 0.11 -1.18
C VAL A 74 -11.02 -0.02 -0.46
N GLN A 75 -12.00 0.82 -0.83
CA GLN A 75 -13.37 0.73 -0.31
C GLN A 75 -14.01 -0.63 -0.61
N ASN A 76 -13.92 -1.11 -1.85
CA ASN A 76 -14.46 -2.42 -2.24
C ASN A 76 -13.82 -3.57 -1.46
N MET A 77 -12.51 -3.49 -1.18
CA MET A 77 -11.79 -4.50 -0.41
C MET A 77 -12.17 -4.47 1.08
N LYS A 78 -12.37 -3.27 1.65
CA LYS A 78 -12.87 -3.08 3.01
C LYS A 78 -14.24 -3.75 3.19
N GLU A 79 -15.19 -3.47 2.30
CA GLU A 79 -16.54 -4.04 2.33
C GLU A 79 -16.52 -5.56 2.13
N ARG A 80 -15.74 -6.05 1.15
CA ARG A 80 -15.65 -7.47 0.81
C ARG A 80 -15.16 -8.36 1.96
N TYR A 81 -14.30 -7.81 2.82
CA TYR A 81 -13.61 -8.57 3.87
C TYR A 81 -14.04 -8.18 5.28
N GLN A 82 -15.13 -7.44 5.43
CA GLN A 82 -15.65 -7.02 6.74
C GLN A 82 -15.96 -8.19 7.70
N ASP A 83 -16.19 -9.40 7.18
CA ASP A 83 -16.44 -10.60 7.97
C ASP A 83 -15.20 -11.05 8.76
N VAL A 84 -13.99 -10.85 8.20
CA VAL A 84 -12.71 -11.25 8.80
C VAL A 84 -11.81 -10.09 9.21
N VAL A 85 -12.14 -8.87 8.82
CA VAL A 85 -11.44 -7.68 9.31
C VAL A 85 -12.02 -7.30 10.67
N SER A 86 -11.17 -7.29 11.72
CA SER A 86 -11.59 -6.85 13.05
C SER A 86 -11.75 -5.33 13.12
N ARG A 87 -10.82 -4.61 12.49
CA ARG A 87 -10.87 -3.15 12.34
C ARG A 87 -10.10 -2.72 11.09
N PHE A 88 -10.73 -1.85 10.30
CA PHE A 88 -10.09 -1.23 9.14
C PHE A 88 -9.69 0.21 9.52
N TYR A 89 -8.41 0.44 9.75
CA TYR A 89 -7.84 1.75 10.03
C TYR A 89 -7.60 2.48 8.72
N TRP A 90 -8.58 3.27 8.28
CA TRP A 90 -8.43 4.21 7.19
C TRP A 90 -7.90 5.53 7.76
N VAL A 91 -6.60 5.79 7.62
CA VAL A 91 -5.95 6.95 8.26
C VAL A 91 -5.85 8.09 7.24
N ALA A 92 -6.60 9.16 7.48
CA ALA A 92 -6.61 10.39 6.69
C ALA A 92 -6.20 11.57 7.57
N LEU A 93 -5.05 11.42 8.24
CA LEU A 93 -4.47 12.43 9.12
C LEU A 93 -3.38 13.23 8.38
N PRO A 94 -3.10 14.47 8.82
CA PRO A 94 -1.95 15.22 8.33
C PRO A 94 -0.64 14.44 8.56
N MET A 95 0.06 14.11 7.48
CA MET A 95 1.34 13.40 7.55
C MET A 95 2.32 13.90 6.51
N THR A 96 3.57 14.03 6.92
CA THR A 96 4.66 14.55 6.08
C THR A 96 5.34 13.42 5.32
N THR A 97 5.59 13.64 4.03
CA THR A 97 6.48 12.82 3.20
C THR A 97 7.44 13.72 2.42
N VAL A 98 8.58 13.16 2.04
CA VAL A 98 9.57 13.86 1.21
C VAL A 98 9.03 13.97 -0.21
N SER A 99 9.00 15.18 -0.74
CA SER A 99 8.63 15.47 -2.12
C SER A 99 9.83 15.19 -3.05
N GLY A 100 9.70 14.19 -3.91
CA GLY A 100 10.63 13.91 -5.00
C GLY A 100 10.36 14.72 -6.27
N VAL A 101 9.34 15.60 -6.29
CA VAL A 101 8.88 16.30 -7.50
C VAL A 101 9.15 17.81 -7.50
N SER A 102 9.56 18.38 -6.36
CA SER A 102 9.86 19.81 -6.25
C SER A 102 11.18 20.02 -5.52
N GLN A 103 12.06 20.84 -6.10
CA GLN A 103 13.29 21.30 -5.43
C GLN A 103 13.02 22.50 -4.49
N HIS A 104 11.87 23.15 -4.62
CA HIS A 104 11.49 24.33 -3.82
C HIS A 104 10.64 23.96 -2.61
N GLU A 105 9.86 22.88 -2.71
CA GLU A 105 9.03 22.32 -1.64
C GLU A 105 9.48 20.87 -1.43
N PRO A 106 10.50 20.65 -0.57
CA PRO A 106 11.12 19.34 -0.40
C PRO A 106 10.24 18.36 0.39
N GLU A 107 9.14 18.84 0.96
CA GLU A 107 8.20 18.08 1.76
C GLU A 107 6.78 18.42 1.35
N TRP A 108 5.91 17.42 1.43
CA TRP A 108 4.48 17.57 1.18
C TRP A 108 3.70 16.91 2.32
N VAL A 109 2.60 17.56 2.71
CA VAL A 109 1.74 17.10 3.82
C VAL A 109 0.35 16.78 3.28
N ALA A 110 -0.01 15.50 3.32
CA ALA A 110 -1.38 15.09 3.00
C ALA A 110 -2.36 15.67 4.01
N TRP A 111 -3.61 15.93 3.61
CA TRP A 111 -4.69 16.34 4.53
C TRP A 111 -4.40 17.56 5.40
N ARG A 112 -3.45 18.43 5.03
CA ARG A 112 -3.10 19.62 5.83
C ARG A 112 -4.33 20.52 6.02
N ALA A 113 -4.59 20.93 7.26
CA ALA A 113 -5.68 21.82 7.58
C ALA A 113 -5.48 23.22 6.97
N GLY A 114 -6.56 23.82 6.47
CA GLY A 114 -6.51 25.14 5.84
C GLY A 114 -6.11 25.14 4.37
N GLU A 115 -5.78 23.97 3.79
CA GLU A 115 -5.54 23.83 2.36
C GLU A 115 -6.76 23.25 1.62
N GLU A 116 -6.87 23.53 0.30
CA GLU A 116 -7.85 22.87 -0.57
C GLU A 116 -7.36 21.45 -0.92
N TRP A 117 -8.12 20.43 -0.51
CA TRP A 117 -7.86 19.01 -0.79
C TRP A 117 -8.44 18.59 -2.16
N VAL A 118 -7.78 17.63 -2.83
CA VAL A 118 -8.19 17.06 -4.12
C VAL A 118 -9.47 16.23 -3.99
N ARG A 119 -9.75 15.69 -2.80
CA ARG A 119 -10.99 15.00 -2.47
C ARG A 119 -11.28 15.03 -0.98
N GLN A 120 -12.47 14.60 -0.59
CA GLN A 120 -12.82 14.37 0.81
C GLN A 120 -12.44 12.93 1.23
N PRO A 121 -12.08 12.71 2.50
CA PRO A 121 -11.93 11.37 3.05
C PRO A 121 -13.31 10.72 3.22
N PRO A 122 -13.43 9.38 3.25
CA PRO A 122 -14.68 8.71 3.61
C PRO A 122 -15.14 9.08 5.03
N ASP A 123 -16.44 9.04 5.28
CA ASP A 123 -17.04 9.46 6.57
C ASP A 123 -16.50 8.68 7.79
N ASP A 124 -16.10 7.42 7.58
CA ASP A 124 -15.56 6.56 8.64
C ASP A 124 -14.03 6.49 8.66
N ALA A 125 -13.36 7.39 7.93
CA ALA A 125 -11.92 7.57 8.02
C ALA A 125 -11.54 8.28 9.32
N ILE A 126 -10.33 7.96 9.81
CA ILE A 126 -9.72 8.59 10.97
C ILE A 126 -9.13 9.92 10.51
N THR A 127 -9.85 11.00 10.79
CA THR A 127 -9.47 12.39 10.51
C THR A 127 -9.22 13.20 11.79
N ASP A 128 -9.64 12.67 12.95
CA ASP A 128 -9.40 13.28 14.25
C ASP A 128 -7.97 13.00 14.74
N ALA A 129 -7.19 14.06 14.95
CA ALA A 129 -5.84 14.01 15.50
C ALA A 129 -5.79 13.40 16.91
N GLY A 130 -6.89 13.47 17.68
CA GLY A 130 -6.99 12.88 19.01
C GLY A 130 -7.22 11.36 19.02
N PHE A 131 -7.45 10.74 17.87
CA PHE A 131 -7.79 9.32 17.78
C PHE A 131 -6.65 8.40 18.25
N PHE A 132 -5.40 8.73 17.88
CA PHE A 132 -4.22 7.98 18.29
C PHE A 132 -3.46 8.77 19.36
N PRO A 133 -3.25 8.20 20.56
CA PRO A 133 -2.55 8.92 21.64
C PRO A 133 -1.07 9.20 21.34
N PHE A 134 -0.49 8.49 20.37
CA PHE A 134 0.89 8.67 19.93
C PHE A 134 1.03 9.66 18.76
N TYR A 135 -0.08 10.03 18.10
CA TYR A 135 -0.02 10.86 16.91
C TYR A 135 0.44 12.27 17.27
N GLN A 136 1.38 12.79 16.48
CA GLN A 136 1.81 14.18 16.54
C GLN A 136 1.45 14.86 15.21
N PRO A 137 0.99 16.12 15.23
CA PRO A 137 0.63 16.84 14.01
C PRO A 137 1.73 16.77 12.95
N GLU A 138 1.35 16.42 11.73
CA GLU A 138 2.24 16.31 10.57
C GLU A 138 3.44 15.36 10.76
N MET A 139 3.34 14.37 11.65
CA MET A 139 4.42 13.38 11.83
C MET A 139 4.72 12.63 10.52
N THR A 140 5.97 12.19 10.36
CA THR A 140 6.39 11.44 9.17
C THR A 140 5.80 10.05 9.16
N PHE A 141 5.66 9.47 7.96
CA PHE A 141 5.23 8.08 7.80
C PHE A 141 6.17 7.09 8.53
N GLU A 142 7.47 7.36 8.48
CA GLU A 142 8.52 6.56 9.14
C GLU A 142 8.40 6.57 10.66
N ALA A 143 7.88 7.65 11.25
CA ALA A 143 7.57 7.72 12.68
C ALA A 143 6.19 7.10 12.99
N PHE A 144 5.21 7.28 12.09
CA PHE A 144 3.84 6.79 12.30
C PHE A 144 3.77 5.26 12.34
N ILE A 145 4.43 4.56 11.41
CA ILE A 145 4.30 3.11 11.27
C ILE A 145 4.81 2.33 12.51
N PRO A 146 6.00 2.63 13.08
CA PRO A 146 6.44 2.02 14.32
C PRO A 146 5.51 2.35 15.49
N ALA A 147 5.11 3.61 15.64
CA ALA A 147 4.23 4.04 16.74
C ALA A 147 2.85 3.37 16.67
N PHE A 148 2.27 3.27 15.48
CA PHE A 148 1.03 2.53 15.23
C PHE A 148 1.18 1.05 15.57
N SER A 149 2.28 0.41 15.15
CA SER A 149 2.53 -1.00 15.43
C SER A 149 2.67 -1.26 16.93
N HIS A 150 3.40 -0.40 17.65
CA HIS A 150 3.55 -0.47 19.10
C HIS A 150 2.19 -0.31 19.82
N TRP A 151 1.44 0.72 19.44
CA TRP A 151 0.12 0.99 19.99
C TRP A 151 -0.87 -0.16 19.73
N LEU A 152 -0.91 -0.70 18.51
CA LEU A 152 -1.79 -1.80 18.16
C LEU A 152 -1.41 -3.09 18.90
N ALA A 153 -0.10 -3.38 19.00
CA ALA A 153 0.40 -4.53 19.73
C ALA A 153 -0.09 -4.52 21.19
N ALA A 154 -0.10 -3.35 21.84
CA ALA A 154 -0.60 -3.18 23.21
C ALA A 154 -0.03 -4.22 24.19
N GLY A 155 1.28 -4.50 24.09
CA GLY A 155 1.99 -5.50 24.88
C GLY A 155 1.79 -6.96 24.46
N ARG A 156 0.99 -7.23 23.42
CA ARG A 156 0.76 -8.56 22.84
C ARG A 156 1.60 -8.77 21.57
N SER A 157 1.78 -10.03 21.19
CA SER A 157 2.48 -10.37 19.95
C SER A 157 1.71 -9.88 18.71
N LEU A 158 2.37 -9.10 17.85
CA LEU A 158 1.80 -8.53 16.62
C LEU A 158 2.60 -8.94 15.38
N ALA A 159 1.91 -9.41 14.34
CA ALA A 159 2.44 -9.55 13.00
C ALA A 159 1.87 -8.50 12.04
N SER A 160 2.75 -7.63 11.52
CA SER A 160 2.45 -6.70 10.43
C SER A 160 2.78 -7.33 9.08
N LEU A 161 1.75 -7.68 8.30
CA LEU A 161 1.87 -8.27 6.98
C LEU A 161 2.12 -7.18 5.93
N ILE A 162 3.19 -7.34 5.13
CA ILE A 162 3.55 -6.40 4.06
C ILE A 162 3.72 -7.13 2.73
N GLY A 163 3.08 -6.59 1.68
CA GLY A 163 3.14 -7.09 0.29
C GLY A 163 4.42 -6.70 -0.45
N ILE A 164 5.60 -6.95 0.13
CA ILE A 164 6.90 -6.73 -0.54
C ILE A 164 7.40 -8.02 -1.20
N ARG A 165 7.97 -7.88 -2.40
CA ARG A 165 8.63 -8.95 -3.14
C ARG A 165 10.10 -8.63 -3.38
N THR A 166 10.97 -9.64 -3.26
CA THR A 166 12.41 -9.51 -3.50
C THR A 166 12.77 -9.25 -4.96
N ASP A 167 11.90 -9.65 -5.89
CA ASP A 167 12.04 -9.44 -7.34
C ASP A 167 11.92 -7.95 -7.73
N GLU A 168 11.47 -7.09 -6.81
CA GLU A 168 11.20 -5.68 -7.12
C GLU A 168 12.43 -4.75 -6.99
N SER A 169 13.41 -5.09 -6.16
CA SER A 169 14.69 -4.37 -6.08
C SER A 169 15.78 -5.16 -5.34
N LEU A 170 17.04 -4.88 -5.68
CA LEU A 170 18.20 -5.40 -4.96
C LEU A 170 18.18 -4.99 -3.49
N HIS A 171 17.78 -3.76 -3.17
CA HIS A 171 17.64 -3.27 -1.80
C HIS A 171 16.62 -4.07 -0.99
N ARG A 172 15.47 -4.44 -1.57
CA ARG A 172 14.48 -5.29 -0.90
C ARG A 172 15.00 -6.70 -0.67
N TYR A 173 15.73 -7.26 -1.63
CA TYR A 173 16.41 -8.54 -1.45
C TYR A 173 17.44 -8.49 -0.33
N MET A 174 18.29 -7.45 -0.29
CA MET A 174 19.29 -7.27 0.75
C MET A 174 18.66 -7.07 2.14
N ALA A 175 17.60 -6.25 2.23
CA ALA A 175 16.88 -6.01 3.48
C ALA A 175 16.28 -7.31 4.05
N LEU A 176 15.78 -8.21 3.20
CA LEU A 176 15.25 -9.51 3.63
C LEU A 176 16.34 -10.54 3.97
N THR A 177 17.45 -10.52 3.24
CA THR A 177 18.52 -11.52 3.37
C THR A 177 19.67 -11.09 4.29
N SER A 178 19.58 -9.90 4.89
CA SER A 178 20.61 -9.40 5.80
C SER A 178 20.85 -10.36 6.96
N PRO A 179 22.13 -10.73 7.25
CA PRO A 179 22.48 -11.56 8.39
C PRO A 179 22.41 -10.82 9.72
N THR A 180 22.49 -9.48 9.72
CA THR A 180 22.44 -8.64 10.93
C THR A 180 21.02 -8.28 11.36
N LYS A 181 20.02 -8.68 10.56
CA LYS A 181 18.62 -8.41 10.82
C LYS A 181 18.08 -9.33 11.91
N LEU A 182 17.44 -8.75 12.92
CA LEU A 182 16.66 -9.50 13.90
C LEU A 182 15.43 -10.11 13.22
N ARG A 183 15.22 -11.40 13.44
CA ARG A 183 14.13 -12.21 12.86
C ARG A 183 13.35 -12.85 13.99
N PHE A 184 12.19 -13.41 13.67
CA PHE A 184 11.46 -14.25 14.62
C PHE A 184 12.30 -15.48 14.98
N GLU A 185 12.72 -16.24 13.97
CA GLU A 185 13.59 -17.42 14.10
C GLU A 185 14.53 -17.51 12.87
N GLU A 186 15.61 -18.28 12.97
CA GLU A 186 16.61 -18.42 11.91
C GLU A 186 16.03 -18.96 10.59
N ASP A 187 15.09 -19.90 10.70
CA ASP A 187 14.40 -20.55 9.58
C ASP A 187 13.29 -19.68 8.94
N LYS A 188 13.06 -18.47 9.49
CA LYS A 188 12.04 -17.52 9.02
C LYS A 188 12.66 -16.21 8.52
N PRO A 189 13.47 -16.26 7.43
CA PRO A 189 14.15 -15.09 6.88
C PRO A 189 13.20 -13.99 6.37
N TRP A 190 11.93 -14.35 6.14
CA TRP A 190 10.86 -13.48 5.69
C TRP A 190 10.16 -12.74 6.85
N THR A 191 10.76 -12.73 8.04
CA THR A 191 10.31 -11.94 9.20
C THR A 191 11.37 -10.90 9.59
N THR A 192 10.93 -9.76 10.15
CA THR A 192 11.77 -8.78 10.84
C THR A 192 11.23 -8.59 12.25
N ALA A 193 12.05 -8.76 13.28
CA ALA A 193 11.66 -8.38 14.64
C ALA A 193 11.84 -6.88 14.85
N SER A 194 10.91 -6.25 15.56
CA SER A 194 11.11 -4.90 16.08
C SER A 194 12.19 -4.91 17.16
N PRO A 195 12.94 -3.81 17.34
CA PRO A 195 13.88 -3.68 18.45
C PRO A 195 13.24 -3.85 19.84
N GLU A 196 11.94 -3.57 19.94
CA GLU A 196 11.15 -3.63 21.17
C GLU A 196 10.61 -5.04 21.50
N GLY A 197 10.76 -6.02 20.60
CA GLY A 197 10.53 -7.44 20.87
C GLY A 197 9.09 -7.97 20.74
N PHE A 198 8.06 -7.12 20.69
CA PHE A 198 6.66 -7.59 20.65
C PHE A 198 5.99 -7.54 19.28
N SER A 199 6.59 -6.86 18.30
CA SER A 199 6.03 -6.73 16.95
C SER A 199 6.99 -7.23 15.87
N TYR A 200 6.44 -7.87 14.85
CA TYR A 200 7.19 -8.48 13.76
C TYR A 200 6.60 -8.06 12.42
N THR A 201 7.47 -7.69 11.49
CA THR A 201 7.07 -7.49 10.09
C THR A 201 7.23 -8.79 9.32
N CYS A 202 6.17 -9.25 8.67
CA CYS A 202 6.12 -10.49 7.92
C CYS A 202 5.92 -10.21 6.43
N TYR A 203 6.66 -10.92 5.57
CA TYR A 203 6.61 -10.76 4.11
C TYR A 203 6.20 -12.05 3.40
N PRO A 204 4.93 -12.49 3.47
CA PRO A 204 4.53 -13.80 2.93
C PRO A 204 4.76 -13.98 1.43
N LEU A 205 4.78 -12.88 0.67
CA LEU A 205 4.95 -12.87 -0.79
C LEU A 205 6.40 -12.65 -1.24
N TYR A 206 7.40 -12.68 -0.34
CA TYR A 206 8.75 -12.20 -0.66
C TYR A 206 9.41 -12.87 -1.87
N ASP A 207 9.06 -14.12 -2.18
CA ASP A 207 9.60 -14.94 -3.28
C ASP A 207 8.73 -14.92 -4.55
N TRP A 208 7.61 -14.19 -4.54
CA TRP A 208 6.76 -14.02 -5.71
C TRP A 208 7.40 -13.09 -6.74
N ARG A 209 7.20 -13.43 -8.01
CA ARG A 209 7.57 -12.57 -9.15
C ARG A 209 6.36 -11.80 -9.66
N THR A 210 6.63 -10.80 -10.48
CA THR A 210 5.56 -9.96 -11.06
C THR A 210 4.55 -10.81 -11.84
N ARG A 211 5.03 -11.82 -12.57
CA ARG A 211 4.16 -12.76 -13.29
C ARG A 211 3.24 -13.56 -12.36
N ASP A 212 3.70 -13.92 -11.16
CA ASP A 212 2.96 -14.80 -10.26
C ASP A 212 1.73 -14.06 -9.69
N ILE A 213 1.86 -12.74 -9.46
CA ILE A 213 0.73 -11.84 -9.12
C ILE A 213 -0.34 -11.86 -10.21
N TRP A 214 0.06 -11.71 -11.47
CA TRP A 214 -0.89 -11.71 -12.59
C TRP A 214 -1.50 -13.08 -12.86
N ILE A 215 -0.73 -14.16 -12.71
CA ILE A 215 -1.24 -15.53 -12.78
C ILE A 215 -2.28 -15.76 -11.68
N PHE A 216 -2.02 -15.29 -10.45
CA PHE A 216 -2.99 -15.37 -9.36
C PHE A 216 -4.29 -14.62 -9.69
N ASN A 217 -4.20 -13.37 -10.17
CA ASN A 217 -5.38 -12.59 -10.54
C ASN A 217 -6.20 -13.28 -11.65
N HIS A 218 -5.51 -13.81 -12.67
CA HIS A 218 -6.15 -14.54 -13.76
C HIS A 218 -6.83 -15.83 -13.29
N LYS A 219 -6.17 -16.62 -12.44
CA LYS A 219 -6.69 -17.91 -11.96
C LYS A 219 -7.80 -17.75 -10.93
N SER A 220 -7.63 -16.84 -9.97
CA SER A 220 -8.57 -16.66 -8.86
C SER A 220 -9.83 -15.90 -9.26
N ARG A 221 -9.76 -15.06 -10.31
CA ARG A 221 -10.84 -14.14 -10.71
C ARG A 221 -11.30 -13.19 -9.60
N LEU A 222 -10.48 -13.02 -8.57
CA LEU A 222 -10.72 -12.06 -7.50
C LEU A 222 -10.44 -10.63 -8.00
N PRO A 223 -11.13 -9.63 -7.44
CA PRO A 223 -10.98 -8.24 -7.89
C PRO A 223 -9.60 -7.69 -7.55
N TYR A 224 -8.97 -7.01 -8.51
CA TYR A 224 -7.77 -6.23 -8.30
C TYR A 224 -8.01 -4.78 -8.72
N ASN A 225 -7.09 -3.88 -8.36
CA ASN A 225 -7.20 -2.46 -8.67
C ASN A 225 -7.30 -2.23 -10.19
N PRO A 226 -8.43 -1.69 -10.71
CA PRO A 226 -8.65 -1.49 -12.14
C PRO A 226 -7.66 -0.52 -12.80
N LEU A 227 -6.95 0.30 -12.01
CA LEU A 227 -5.90 1.18 -12.50
C LEU A 227 -4.84 0.42 -13.31
N TYR A 228 -4.56 -0.83 -12.95
CA TYR A 228 -3.58 -1.63 -13.66
C TYR A 228 -3.99 -1.99 -15.09
N ASP A 229 -5.29 -2.11 -15.37
CA ASP A 229 -5.78 -2.31 -16.73
C ASP A 229 -5.56 -1.06 -17.58
N LEU A 230 -5.73 0.12 -16.97
CA LEU A 230 -5.43 1.39 -17.63
C LEU A 230 -3.93 1.54 -17.89
N MET A 231 -3.08 1.20 -16.92
CA MET A 231 -1.62 1.17 -17.11
C MET A 231 -1.22 0.21 -18.23
N HIS A 232 -1.85 -0.97 -18.30
CA HIS A 232 -1.60 -1.94 -19.36
C HIS A 232 -2.00 -1.39 -20.74
N ARG A 233 -3.20 -0.81 -20.85
CA ARG A 233 -3.67 -0.17 -22.10
C ARG A 233 -2.80 1.01 -22.51
N ALA A 234 -2.21 1.72 -21.55
CA ALA A 234 -1.25 2.79 -21.78
C ALA A 234 0.17 2.29 -22.13
N GLY A 235 0.39 0.98 -22.20
CA GLY A 235 1.68 0.39 -22.58
C GLY A 235 2.74 0.39 -21.47
N VAL A 236 2.35 0.63 -20.21
CA VAL A 236 3.29 0.56 -19.08
C VAL A 236 3.78 -0.89 -18.92
N PRO A 237 5.09 -1.18 -18.90
CA PRO A 237 5.59 -2.52 -18.67
C PRO A 237 5.15 -3.07 -17.31
N LEU A 238 4.75 -4.35 -17.24
CA LEU A 238 4.24 -4.99 -16.00
C LEU A 238 5.14 -4.78 -14.77
N LYS A 239 6.47 -4.79 -14.96
CA LYS A 239 7.46 -4.57 -13.89
C LYS A 239 7.45 -3.16 -13.32
N ASN A 240 6.98 -2.17 -14.10
CA ASN A 240 6.95 -0.77 -13.72
C ASN A 240 5.61 -0.38 -13.09
N MET A 241 4.55 -1.17 -13.28
CA MET A 241 3.22 -0.88 -12.73
C MET A 241 3.22 -0.87 -11.20
N ARG A 242 3.10 0.33 -10.61
CA ARG A 242 3.06 0.56 -9.17
C ARG A 242 2.06 1.65 -8.80
N VAL A 243 1.50 1.51 -7.61
CA VAL A 243 0.76 2.56 -6.92
C VAL A 243 1.61 2.92 -5.72
N CYS A 244 1.93 4.20 -5.57
CA CYS A 244 2.75 4.71 -4.49
C CYS A 244 2.08 5.95 -3.87
N GLU A 245 2.66 6.41 -2.77
CA GLU A 245 2.40 7.77 -2.27
C GLU A 245 2.56 8.79 -3.41
N PRO A 246 1.62 9.74 -3.55
CA PRO A 246 1.80 10.85 -4.47
C PRO A 246 3.03 11.65 -4.03
N PHE A 247 3.82 12.11 -5.00
CA PHE A 247 5.00 12.97 -4.81
C PHE A 247 6.21 12.35 -4.10
N GLY A 248 6.15 11.13 -3.56
CA GLY A 248 7.32 10.49 -2.94
C GLY A 248 8.48 10.20 -3.90
N PRO A 249 9.68 9.85 -3.40
CA PRO A 249 10.88 9.61 -4.21
C PRO A 249 10.71 8.50 -5.25
N SER A 250 9.77 7.58 -5.02
CA SER A 250 9.47 6.46 -5.93
C SER A 250 8.46 6.80 -7.04
N SER A 251 7.91 8.03 -7.06
CA SER A 251 6.86 8.45 -7.99
C SER A 251 7.34 8.60 -9.45
N GLY A 252 8.64 8.79 -9.70
CA GLY A 252 9.16 9.15 -11.02
C GLY A 252 9.40 8.02 -12.05
N ALA A 253 9.43 6.74 -11.66
CA ALA A 253 9.92 5.66 -12.54
C ALA A 253 8.91 4.54 -12.87
N GLY A 254 7.65 4.64 -12.44
CA GLY A 254 6.66 3.57 -12.66
C GLY A 254 5.28 3.80 -12.05
N CYS A 255 5.16 4.71 -11.10
CA CYS A 255 3.92 5.46 -10.94
C CYS A 255 3.82 6.33 -12.18
N GLY A 256 2.80 6.16 -13.02
CA GLY A 256 2.65 7.02 -14.19
C GLY A 256 2.51 8.48 -13.73
N SER A 257 3.60 9.24 -13.73
CA SER A 257 3.50 10.66 -13.96
C SER A 257 2.93 10.78 -15.37
N ILE A 258 1.62 11.01 -15.46
CA ILE A 258 1.08 11.58 -16.69
C ILE A 258 1.73 12.96 -16.77
N THR A 259 2.88 13.02 -17.44
CA THR A 259 3.42 14.25 -17.97
C THR A 259 2.37 14.75 -18.96
N PHE A 260 1.43 15.58 -18.49
CA PHE A 260 0.58 16.34 -19.37
C PHE A 260 1.49 17.31 -20.12
N LEU A 261 2.00 16.88 -21.27
CA LEU A 261 2.60 17.76 -22.28
C LEU A 261 1.48 18.66 -22.81
N SER A 262 1.16 19.71 -22.05
CA SER A 262 0.49 20.88 -22.57
C SER A 262 1.42 21.50 -23.62
N ARG A 263 1.20 21.17 -24.90
CA ARG A 263 1.70 21.98 -26.01
C ARG A 263 1.01 23.35 -25.95
N ARG A 264 1.62 24.28 -25.21
CA ARG A 264 1.48 25.71 -25.48
C ARG A 264 2.89 26.34 -25.44
N PRO A 265 3.32 26.98 -26.53
CA PRO A 265 4.61 27.66 -26.56
C PRO A 265 4.53 28.94 -25.73
N GLY A 266 5.45 29.08 -24.77
CA GLY A 266 5.79 30.36 -24.13
C GLY A 266 5.06 30.68 -22.83
N SER A 267 5.60 30.19 -21.70
CA SER A 267 5.75 30.93 -20.43
C SER A 267 6.24 29.96 -19.35
N GLY A 268 7.34 30.28 -18.67
CA GLY A 268 8.00 29.43 -17.69
C GLY A 268 7.25 29.22 -16.38
N CYS A 269 7.63 28.15 -15.68
CA CYS A 269 7.36 27.81 -14.27
C CYS A 269 5.90 27.87 -13.78
N ALA A 270 5.20 26.74 -13.87
CA ALA A 270 4.00 26.46 -13.05
C ALA A 270 3.81 24.94 -12.87
N VAL A 271 4.74 24.26 -12.20
CA VAL A 271 4.64 22.80 -11.95
C VAL A 271 3.83 22.49 -10.68
N GLY A 272 3.75 23.42 -9.71
CA GLY A 272 2.97 23.22 -8.47
C GLY A 272 1.47 23.51 -8.58
N TYR A 273 1.05 24.39 -9.50
CA TYR A 273 -0.36 24.84 -9.59
C TYR A 273 -1.24 23.97 -10.50
N ALA A 274 -0.62 23.28 -11.47
CA ALA A 274 -1.35 22.52 -12.50
C ALA A 274 -2.00 21.23 -11.95
N ALA A 275 -1.49 20.66 -10.86
CA ALA A 275 -2.07 19.47 -10.23
C ALA A 275 -3.45 19.77 -9.59
N ARG A 276 -3.63 20.96 -8.99
CA ARG A 276 -4.90 21.34 -8.32
C ARG A 276 -6.01 21.73 -9.31
N THR A 277 -5.67 22.22 -10.50
CA THR A 277 -6.67 22.65 -11.51
C THR A 277 -7.17 21.51 -12.42
N ALA A 278 -6.38 20.45 -12.62
CA ALA A 278 -6.72 19.37 -13.55
C ALA A 278 -7.76 18.36 -13.02
N ALA A 279 -8.02 18.33 -11.70
CA ALA A 279 -9.04 17.47 -11.09
C ALA A 279 -10.49 17.92 -11.38
N ARG A 280 -10.70 19.06 -12.08
CA ARG A 280 -12.03 19.66 -12.33
C ARG A 280 -12.69 19.29 -13.66
N PHE A 281 -12.14 18.37 -14.46
CA PHE A 281 -12.83 17.93 -15.67
C PHE A 281 -13.83 16.80 -15.39
N THR A 282 -15.06 17.20 -15.06
CA THR A 282 -16.24 16.36 -15.28
C THR A 282 -16.52 16.26 -16.78
N PRO A 283 -16.86 15.08 -17.32
CA PRO A 283 -17.29 14.99 -18.71
C PRO A 283 -18.70 15.57 -18.84
N THR A 284 -18.82 16.71 -19.50
CA THR A 284 -20.12 17.22 -19.99
C THR A 284 -20.70 16.18 -20.97
N PRO A 285 -21.97 15.78 -20.85
CA PRO A 285 -22.56 14.82 -21.79
C PRO A 285 -22.67 15.48 -23.17
N ALA A 286 -22.02 14.88 -24.17
CA ALA A 286 -22.18 15.29 -25.55
C ALA A 286 -23.64 15.04 -25.98
N ALA A 287 -24.34 16.12 -26.32
CA ALA A 287 -25.67 16.06 -26.90
C ALA A 287 -25.62 15.36 -28.27
N THR A 288 -26.42 14.32 -28.39
CA THR A 288 -26.76 13.66 -29.65
C THR A 288 -27.51 14.66 -30.53
N THR A 289 -26.95 15.00 -31.69
CA THR A 289 -27.73 15.55 -32.79
C THR A 289 -27.42 14.76 -34.04
N LEU A 290 -28.35 13.85 -34.35
CA LEU A 290 -28.50 13.19 -35.64
C LEU A 290 -28.99 14.22 -36.66
N ARG A 291 -28.21 14.44 -37.72
CA ARG A 291 -28.66 14.52 -39.11
C ARG A 291 -27.58 13.97 -40.02
#